data_AF-A0A381PVS1-F1
#
_entry.id   AF-A0A381PVS1-F1
#
_cell.length_a   1.000
_cell.length_b   1.000
_cell.length_c   1.000
_cell.angle_alpha   90.00
_cell.angle_beta   90.00
_cell.angle_gamma   90.00
#
_symmetry.space_group_name_H-M   'P 1'
#
loop_
_entity.id
_entity.type
_entity.pdbx_description
1 polymer ?
#
loop_
_entity_poly.entity_id
_entity_poly.type
_entity_poly.pdbx_seq_one_letter_code
_entity_poly.pdbx_strand_id
1 'polypeptide(L)'
;MNDYTKGWIRSSKWDAFWQHSGIWLTFLLLILNPSQLQEMFYAVAVFLFWIAHRFSSFYLAWGTRAYKPLRRDQQKRFIILPLLIVLSVLAVLYMPGSFSAFTVSERILGLLLLDFAWGVHHFAAQHYGILRLYHHRWNPESAASANKQDRIFCWGVGGVLVIIAELLHGTSFLQEKHILPNLITDWGLEGVPMLLRLGTCLVVGSTIFMVRNAWLQDSGLPRILYLLGIGMMAVVAFQLDPFQFLLLWTLQHWLAAIGLAAHMGGNDVKPGEKQKSVSLKKSSEKTFWKPWLVLIFLCVFSVIMTPFFEIEAVSAGGRYSEQVWPALMEWLQDSEWYTFLVGIGLASGFLHYWMDRAVYRFSDAQTRKSAQQLLFSS
;
A
#
# COMPACT_ATOMS: atom_id res chain seq x y z
N MET A 1 16.28 6.19 24.64
CA MET A 1 15.80 6.35 23.24
C MET A 1 16.11 7.77 22.83
N ASN A 2 16.79 7.99 21.71
CA ASN A 2 17.21 9.32 21.27
C ASN A 2 15.99 10.23 20.99
N ASP A 3 15.88 11.32 21.75
CA ASP A 3 14.82 12.34 21.77
C ASP A 3 14.70 13.15 20.44
N TYR A 4 15.62 12.94 19.50
CA TYR A 4 15.73 13.74 18.27
C TYR A 4 14.55 13.64 17.29
N THR A 5 13.73 12.59 17.40
CA THR A 5 12.62 12.36 16.45
C THR A 5 11.26 12.73 17.00
N LYS A 6 11.12 13.11 18.28
CA LYS A 6 9.84 13.57 18.88
C LYS A 6 8.61 12.74 18.42
N GLY A 7 8.72 11.41 18.46
CA GLY A 7 7.67 10.45 18.06
C GLY A 7 7.45 10.24 16.56
N TRP A 8 8.14 10.96 15.68
CA TRP A 8 8.14 10.66 14.23
C TRP A 8 8.88 9.34 13.95
N ILE A 9 8.46 8.61 12.92
CA ILE A 9 9.10 7.37 12.45
C ILE A 9 10.53 7.67 12.01
N ARG A 10 10.70 8.62 11.08
CA ARG A 10 12.03 9.10 10.66
C ARG A 10 12.25 10.55 11.04
N SER A 11 11.44 11.45 10.51
CA SER A 11 11.49 12.89 10.78
C SER A 11 10.19 13.54 10.34
N SER A 12 9.86 14.72 10.89
CA SER A 12 8.62 15.42 10.54
C SER A 12 8.47 15.65 9.04
N LYS A 13 9.53 16.06 8.33
CA LYS A 13 9.49 16.31 6.89
C LYS A 13 9.29 15.03 6.07
N TRP A 14 9.99 13.96 6.44
CA TRP A 14 9.87 12.68 5.74
C TRP A 14 8.48 12.09 5.94
N ASP A 15 8.04 12.03 7.18
CA ASP A 15 6.77 11.43 7.54
C ASP A 15 5.60 12.27 7.00
N ALA A 16 5.70 13.60 7.00
CA ALA A 16 4.70 14.49 6.39
C ALA A 16 4.50 14.19 4.90
N PHE A 17 5.58 13.95 4.16
CA PHE A 17 5.50 13.62 2.74
C PHE A 17 5.01 12.20 2.49
N TRP A 18 5.59 11.19 3.15
CA TRP A 18 5.34 9.78 2.82
C TRP A 18 4.17 9.17 3.61
N GLN A 19 4.18 9.33 4.93
CA GLN A 19 3.23 8.65 5.81
C GLN A 19 1.92 9.44 5.91
N HIS A 20 1.99 10.76 6.03
CA HIS A 20 0.82 11.65 6.06
C HIS A 20 0.38 12.10 4.67
N SER A 21 0.73 11.34 3.63
CA SER A 21 0.38 11.65 2.25
C SER A 21 -1.12 11.82 2.02
N GLY A 22 -1.96 11.11 2.78
CA GLY A 22 -3.42 11.27 2.72
C GLY A 22 -3.89 12.71 2.98
N ILE A 23 -3.18 13.49 3.80
CA ILE A 23 -3.54 14.90 4.05
C ILE A 23 -3.23 15.75 2.82
N TRP A 24 -1.96 15.79 2.38
CA TRP A 24 -1.58 16.69 1.30
C TRP A 24 -2.11 16.24 -0.07
N LEU A 25 -2.25 14.93 -0.31
CA LEU A 25 -2.91 14.41 -1.51
C LEU A 25 -4.37 14.85 -1.58
N THR A 26 -5.10 14.84 -0.45
CA THR A 26 -6.48 15.33 -0.41
C THR A 26 -6.54 16.78 -0.85
N PHE A 27 -5.70 17.65 -0.29
CA PHE A 27 -5.68 19.06 -0.69
C PHE A 27 -5.23 19.24 -2.14
N LEU A 28 -4.24 18.47 -2.60
CA LEU A 28 -3.78 18.51 -3.98
C LEU A 28 -4.92 18.16 -4.95
N LEU A 29 -5.71 17.14 -4.65
CA LEU A 29 -6.84 16.72 -5.49
C LEU A 29 -7.96 17.75 -5.54
N LEU A 30 -8.24 18.42 -4.42
CA LEU A 30 -9.22 19.51 -4.38
C LEU A 30 -8.76 20.75 -5.19
N ILE A 31 -7.46 20.93 -5.39
CA ILE A 31 -6.88 22.07 -6.11
C ILE A 31 -6.68 21.75 -7.61
N LEU A 32 -6.26 20.53 -7.95
CA LEU A 32 -6.04 20.11 -9.35
C LEU A 32 -7.38 19.89 -10.05
N ASN A 33 -7.87 20.88 -10.81
CA ASN A 33 -9.16 20.77 -11.49
C ASN A 33 -9.05 21.23 -12.97
N PRO A 34 -8.40 20.40 -13.81
CA PRO A 34 -9.19 19.45 -14.58
C PRO A 34 -8.80 17.98 -14.36
N SER A 35 -9.76 17.07 -14.62
CA SER A 35 -9.63 15.61 -14.51
C SER A 35 -8.42 15.05 -15.26
N GLN A 36 -8.06 15.62 -16.41
CA GLN A 36 -6.90 15.22 -17.19
C GLN A 36 -5.59 15.37 -16.41
N LEU A 37 -5.40 16.44 -15.64
CA LEU A 37 -4.19 16.61 -14.82
C LEU A 37 -4.14 15.59 -13.69
N GLN A 38 -5.29 15.25 -13.10
CA GLN A 38 -5.37 14.20 -12.09
C GLN A 38 -5.02 12.83 -12.68
N GLU A 39 -5.50 12.52 -13.89
CA GLU A 39 -5.17 11.28 -14.59
C GLU A 39 -3.70 11.20 -14.97
N MET A 40 -3.11 12.28 -15.50
CA MET A 40 -1.66 12.32 -15.78
C MET A 40 -0.83 12.16 -14.52
N PHE A 41 -1.22 12.83 -13.43
CA PHE A 41 -0.56 12.68 -12.14
C PHE A 41 -0.64 11.24 -11.64
N TYR A 42 -1.81 10.60 -11.77
CA TYR A 42 -2.00 9.21 -11.38
C TYR A 42 -1.17 8.26 -12.24
N ALA A 43 -1.12 8.46 -13.56
CA ALA A 43 -0.33 7.66 -14.49
C ALA A 43 1.17 7.70 -14.12
N VAL A 44 1.72 8.89 -13.85
CA VAL A 44 3.11 9.03 -13.38
C VAL A 44 3.33 8.28 -12.07
N ALA A 45 2.37 8.38 -11.15
CA ALA A 45 2.46 7.72 -9.87
C ALA A 45 2.30 6.19 -9.97
N VAL A 46 1.52 5.67 -10.92
CA VAL A 46 1.44 4.24 -11.26
C VAL A 46 2.83 3.76 -11.67
N PHE A 47 3.46 4.40 -12.65
CA PHE A 47 4.79 4.00 -13.10
C PHE A 47 5.85 4.04 -12.00
N LEU A 48 5.83 5.07 -11.16
CA LEU A 48 6.85 5.25 -10.11
C LEU A 48 6.61 4.37 -8.87
N PHE A 49 5.36 4.20 -8.46
CA PHE A 49 5.05 3.71 -7.11
C PHE A 49 4.22 2.42 -7.07
N TRP A 50 3.46 2.09 -8.11
CA TRP A 50 2.60 0.91 -8.08
C TRP A 50 3.38 -0.41 -8.01
N ILE A 51 4.39 -0.64 -8.83
CA ILE A 51 5.17 -1.88 -8.70
C ILE A 51 6.22 -1.76 -7.59
N ALA A 52 6.74 -0.55 -7.35
CA ALA A 52 7.66 -0.30 -6.23
C ALA A 52 7.08 -0.68 -4.87
N HIS A 53 5.83 -0.28 -4.54
CA HIS A 53 5.24 -0.62 -3.24
C HIS A 53 4.96 -2.12 -3.13
N ARG A 54 4.45 -2.74 -4.20
CA ARG A 54 4.14 -4.18 -4.26
C ARG A 54 5.36 -5.04 -3.92
N PHE A 55 6.55 -4.62 -4.37
CA PHE A 55 7.81 -5.33 -4.11
C PHE A 55 8.63 -4.75 -2.94
N SER A 56 8.15 -3.72 -2.25
CA SER A 56 8.91 -3.06 -1.18
C SER A 56 9.22 -3.98 0.00
N SER A 57 8.26 -4.79 0.45
CA SER A 57 8.47 -5.79 1.51
C SER A 57 9.32 -6.98 1.06
N PHE A 58 9.26 -7.34 -0.22
CA PHE A 58 10.21 -8.30 -0.80
C PHE A 58 11.63 -7.76 -0.74
N TYR A 59 11.83 -6.51 -1.13
CA TYR A 59 13.12 -5.85 -1.01
C TYR A 59 13.59 -5.84 0.46
N LEU A 60 12.72 -5.55 1.44
CA LEU A 60 13.12 -5.62 2.84
C LEU A 60 13.53 -7.02 3.27
N ALA A 61 12.73 -8.04 2.97
CA ALA A 61 13.02 -9.40 3.39
C ALA A 61 14.28 -10.00 2.72
N TRP A 62 14.52 -9.73 1.43
CA TRP A 62 15.62 -10.33 0.67
C TRP A 62 16.81 -9.42 0.41
N GLY A 63 16.55 -8.13 0.23
CA GLY A 63 17.56 -7.10 -0.08
C GLY A 63 18.30 -6.59 1.14
N THR A 64 17.77 -6.79 2.36
CA THR A 64 18.44 -6.37 3.60
C THR A 64 19.18 -7.50 4.31
N ARG A 65 20.28 -7.15 4.97
CA ARG A 65 21.09 -8.05 5.79
C ARG A 65 20.39 -8.37 7.12
N ALA A 66 19.65 -7.42 7.68
CA ALA A 66 18.91 -7.60 8.94
C ALA A 66 17.90 -8.77 8.88
N TYR A 67 17.33 -9.06 7.70
CA TYR A 67 16.37 -10.15 7.51
C TYR A 67 17.01 -11.50 7.14
N LYS A 68 18.34 -11.56 6.90
CA LYS A 68 19.01 -12.81 6.52
C LYS A 68 18.86 -13.93 7.56
N PRO A 69 19.05 -13.70 8.88
CA PRO A 69 18.82 -14.74 9.89
C PRO A 69 17.36 -15.20 9.92
N LEU A 70 16.42 -14.25 9.83
CA LEU A 70 14.99 -14.53 9.85
C LEU A 70 14.55 -15.42 8.67
N ARG A 71 15.06 -15.16 7.47
CA ARG A 71 14.79 -16.00 6.29
C ARG A 71 15.28 -17.44 6.47
N ARG A 72 16.45 -17.61 7.10
CA ARG A 72 17.02 -18.94 7.37
C ARG A 72 16.21 -19.68 8.43
N ASP A 73 15.79 -18.99 9.48
CA ASP A 73 15.13 -19.63 10.63
C ASP A 73 13.62 -19.82 10.38
N GLN A 74 13.00 -19.02 9.50
CA GLN A 74 11.57 -19.07 9.18
C GLN A 74 11.29 -19.39 7.70
N GLN A 75 11.96 -20.40 7.15
CA GLN A 75 11.82 -20.80 5.73
C GLN A 75 10.38 -21.06 5.29
N LYS A 76 9.53 -21.60 6.19
CA LYS A 76 8.11 -21.82 5.88
C LYS A 76 7.42 -20.52 5.47
N ARG A 77 7.73 -19.42 6.15
CA ARG A 77 7.11 -18.10 5.93
C ARG A 77 7.71 -17.35 4.75
N PHE A 78 9.03 -17.40 4.60
CA PHE A 78 9.73 -16.61 3.59
C PHE A 78 9.95 -17.35 2.27
N ILE A 79 9.87 -18.68 2.22
CA ILE A 79 10.17 -19.45 1.01
C ILE A 79 8.98 -20.33 0.64
N ILE A 80 8.59 -21.26 1.53
CA ILE A 80 7.61 -22.30 1.18
C ILE A 80 6.24 -21.69 0.90
N LEU A 81 5.70 -20.85 1.80
CA LEU A 81 4.38 -20.25 1.61
C LEU A 81 4.31 -19.31 0.39
N PRO A 82 5.30 -18.43 0.13
CA PRO A 82 5.37 -17.68 -1.12
C PRO A 82 5.33 -18.57 -2.37
N LEU A 83 6.12 -19.65 -2.40
CA LEU A 83 6.09 -20.59 -3.53
C LEU A 83 4.72 -21.24 -3.69
N LEU A 84 4.09 -21.67 -2.58
CA LEU A 84 2.76 -22.25 -2.61
C LEU A 84 1.70 -21.27 -3.12
N ILE A 85 1.79 -19.97 -2.78
CA ILE A 85 0.89 -18.94 -3.29
C ILE A 85 1.00 -18.86 -4.82
N VAL A 86 2.23 -18.75 -5.35
CA VAL A 86 2.46 -18.68 -6.80
C VAL A 86 1.93 -19.94 -7.50
N LEU A 87 2.29 -21.12 -6.98
CA LEU A 87 1.84 -22.39 -7.53
C LEU A 87 0.32 -22.55 -7.47
N SER A 88 -0.34 -22.06 -6.42
CA SER A 88 -1.79 -22.13 -6.29
C SER A 88 -2.50 -21.25 -7.31
N VAL A 89 -2.03 -20.02 -7.52
CA VAL A 89 -2.58 -19.11 -8.53
C VAL A 89 -2.42 -19.72 -9.93
N LEU A 90 -1.22 -20.20 -10.27
CA LEU A 90 -0.98 -20.85 -11.55
C LEU A 90 -1.81 -22.12 -11.72
N ALA A 91 -1.94 -22.95 -10.67
CA ALA A 91 -2.78 -24.14 -10.72
C ALA A 91 -4.25 -23.81 -11.00
N VAL A 92 -4.80 -22.74 -10.40
CA VAL A 92 -6.16 -22.28 -10.67
C VAL A 92 -6.32 -21.85 -12.13
N LEU A 93 -5.37 -21.05 -12.66
CA LEU A 93 -5.45 -20.55 -14.03
C LEU A 93 -5.30 -21.66 -15.07
N TYR A 94 -4.39 -22.61 -14.84
CA TYR A 94 -4.09 -23.71 -15.78
C TYR A 94 -4.88 -24.98 -15.53
N MET A 95 -5.84 -24.98 -14.59
CA MET A 95 -6.68 -26.16 -14.32
C MET A 95 -7.44 -26.57 -15.61
N PRO A 96 -7.32 -27.83 -16.07
CA PRO A 96 -8.00 -28.25 -17.29
C PRO A 96 -9.52 -28.13 -17.17
N GLY A 97 -10.21 -27.87 -18.29
CA GLY A 97 -11.67 -27.74 -18.32
C GLY A 97 -12.42 -28.99 -17.85
N SER A 98 -11.79 -30.17 -17.87
CA SER A 98 -12.34 -31.40 -17.29
C SER A 98 -12.50 -31.35 -15.76
N PHE A 99 -11.74 -30.50 -15.08
CA PHE A 99 -11.75 -30.34 -13.63
C PHE A 99 -12.47 -29.07 -13.16
N SER A 100 -12.88 -28.18 -14.07
CA SER A 100 -13.56 -26.93 -13.72
C SER A 100 -14.47 -26.44 -14.82
N ALA A 101 -15.70 -26.10 -14.42
CA ALA A 101 -16.71 -25.52 -15.29
C ALA A 101 -16.43 -24.05 -15.67
N PHE A 102 -15.48 -23.38 -15.00
CA PHE A 102 -15.16 -21.98 -15.25
C PHE A 102 -14.11 -21.82 -16.33
N THR A 103 -14.31 -20.87 -17.22
CA THR A 103 -13.34 -20.37 -18.20
C THR A 103 -12.14 -19.70 -17.52
N VAL A 104 -11.04 -19.51 -18.24
CA VAL A 104 -9.85 -18.82 -17.72
C VAL A 104 -10.19 -17.40 -17.28
N SER A 105 -10.99 -16.67 -18.07
CA SER A 105 -11.41 -15.29 -17.75
C SER A 105 -12.24 -15.22 -16.46
N GLU A 106 -13.17 -16.17 -16.24
CA GLU A 106 -13.95 -16.24 -14.99
C GLU A 106 -13.07 -16.55 -13.78
N ARG A 107 -12.02 -17.37 -13.95
CA ARG A 107 -11.06 -17.65 -12.88
C ARG A 107 -10.18 -16.45 -12.56
N ILE A 108 -9.74 -15.70 -13.58
CA ILE A 108 -9.04 -14.42 -13.41
C ILE A 108 -9.93 -13.46 -12.62
N LEU A 109 -11.19 -13.32 -13.02
CA LEU A 109 -12.17 -12.48 -12.31
C LEU A 109 -12.34 -12.91 -10.85
N GLY A 110 -12.46 -14.22 -10.59
CA GLY A 110 -12.55 -14.75 -9.23
C GLY A 110 -11.32 -14.44 -8.38
N LEU A 111 -10.12 -14.50 -8.97
CA LEU A 111 -8.87 -14.13 -8.31
C LEU A 111 -8.76 -12.62 -8.07
N LEU A 112 -9.22 -11.78 -9.02
CA LEU A 112 -9.28 -10.33 -8.86
C LEU A 112 -10.25 -9.92 -7.75
N LEU A 113 -11.41 -10.57 -7.64
CA LEU A 113 -12.36 -10.36 -6.54
C LEU A 113 -11.74 -10.73 -5.18
N LEU A 114 -11.00 -11.83 -5.14
CA LEU A 114 -10.28 -12.24 -3.94
C LEU A 114 -9.14 -11.25 -3.59
N ASP A 115 -8.41 -10.79 -4.60
CA ASP A 115 -7.36 -9.77 -4.46
C ASP A 115 -7.95 -8.48 -3.90
N PHE A 116 -9.06 -8.00 -4.46
CA PHE A 116 -9.78 -6.82 -3.97
C PHE A 116 -10.19 -6.95 -2.49
N ALA A 117 -10.83 -8.06 -2.11
CA ALA A 117 -11.23 -8.29 -0.72
C ALA A 117 -10.03 -8.30 0.23
N TRP A 118 -8.92 -8.91 -0.20
CA TRP A 118 -7.69 -8.93 0.59
C TRP A 118 -6.98 -7.57 0.60
N GLY A 119 -7.05 -6.82 -0.49
CA GLY A 119 -6.59 -5.45 -0.63
C GLY A 119 -7.25 -4.55 0.40
N VAL A 120 -8.58 -4.54 0.51
CA VAL A 120 -9.26 -3.73 1.53
C VAL A 120 -8.81 -4.09 2.95
N HIS A 121 -8.68 -5.39 3.25
CA HIS A 121 -8.13 -5.83 4.53
C HIS A 121 -6.69 -5.34 4.74
N HIS A 122 -5.87 -5.40 3.69
CA HIS A 122 -4.46 -5.03 3.70
C HIS A 122 -4.27 -3.53 3.96
N PHE A 123 -5.04 -2.67 3.30
CA PHE A 123 -5.01 -1.22 3.52
C PHE A 123 -5.37 -0.86 4.97
N ALA A 124 -6.45 -1.44 5.51
CA ALA A 124 -6.82 -1.26 6.91
C ALA A 124 -5.72 -1.74 7.87
N ALA A 125 -5.10 -2.89 7.58
CA ALA A 125 -4.00 -3.42 8.38
C ALA A 125 -2.75 -2.52 8.34
N GLN A 126 -2.43 -1.91 7.19
CA GLN A 126 -1.33 -0.95 7.05
C GLN A 126 -1.58 0.29 7.90
N HIS A 127 -2.77 0.90 7.80
CA HIS A 127 -3.12 2.07 8.60
C HIS A 127 -2.99 1.81 10.09
N TYR A 128 -3.50 0.65 10.52
CA TYR A 128 -3.35 0.21 11.89
C TYR A 128 -1.87 0.09 12.27
N GLY A 129 -1.05 -0.58 11.45
CA GLY A 129 0.38 -0.74 11.69
C GLY A 129 1.12 0.60 11.89
N ILE A 130 0.83 1.60 11.06
CA ILE A 130 1.44 2.93 11.15
C ILE A 130 0.98 3.68 12.41
N LEU A 131 -0.31 3.64 12.76
CA LEU A 131 -0.81 4.21 14.02
C LEU A 131 -0.10 3.61 15.23
N ARG A 132 0.05 2.28 15.24
CA ARG A 132 0.77 1.56 16.30
C ARG A 132 2.23 1.96 16.38
N LEU A 133 2.87 2.21 15.24
CA LEU A 133 4.27 2.65 15.20
C LEU A 133 4.45 4.04 15.79
N TYR A 134 3.59 5.01 15.43
CA TYR A 134 3.60 6.34 16.03
C TYR A 134 3.31 6.31 17.53
N HIS A 135 2.30 5.54 17.96
CA HIS A 135 1.97 5.42 19.38
C HIS A 135 3.14 4.81 20.16
N HIS A 136 3.72 3.72 19.68
CA HIS A 136 4.87 3.08 20.32
C HIS A 136 6.08 4.02 20.42
N ARG A 137 6.28 4.90 19.43
CA ARG A 137 7.37 5.88 19.40
C ARG A 137 7.18 7.04 20.37
N TRP A 138 5.93 7.44 20.61
CA TRP A 138 5.61 8.57 21.49
C TRP A 138 5.37 8.13 22.93
N ASN A 139 4.44 7.21 23.17
CA ASN A 139 4.05 6.74 24.50
C ASN A 139 3.74 5.24 24.49
N PRO A 140 4.74 4.36 24.72
CA PRO A 140 4.54 2.92 24.68
C PRO A 140 3.66 2.39 25.82
N GLU A 141 3.55 3.11 26.94
CA GLU A 141 2.79 2.69 28.12
C GLU A 141 1.28 2.74 27.87
N SER A 142 0.80 3.81 27.22
CA SER A 142 -0.62 3.93 26.84
C SER A 142 -0.98 3.18 25.56
N ALA A 143 0.00 2.59 24.87
CA ALA A 143 -0.24 1.91 23.59
C ALA A 143 -1.22 0.75 23.72
N ALA A 144 -1.20 -0.03 24.81
CA ALA A 144 -2.09 -1.19 24.95
C ALA A 144 -3.58 -0.80 24.98
N SER A 145 -3.93 0.34 25.60
CA SER A 145 -5.31 0.77 25.77
C SER A 145 -5.98 1.26 24.47
N ALA A 146 -5.18 1.77 23.52
CA ALA A 146 -5.68 2.23 22.22
C ALA A 146 -5.89 1.12 21.18
N ASN A 147 -5.34 -0.08 21.40
CA ASN A 147 -5.24 -1.15 20.37
C ASN A 147 -6.60 -1.50 19.76
N LYS A 148 -7.62 -1.76 20.60
CA LYS A 148 -8.95 -2.14 20.11
C LYS A 148 -9.60 -1.03 19.30
N GLN A 149 -9.47 0.23 19.75
CA GLN A 149 -10.05 1.38 19.08
C GLN A 149 -9.37 1.64 17.73
N ASP A 150 -8.03 1.55 17.67
CA ASP A 150 -7.27 1.68 16.42
C ASP A 150 -7.69 0.62 15.40
N ARG A 151 -7.86 -0.64 15.81
CA ARG A 151 -8.33 -1.69 14.89
C ARG A 151 -9.74 -1.41 14.39
N ILE A 152 -10.68 -1.07 15.29
CA ILE A 152 -12.06 -0.78 14.87
C ILE A 152 -12.09 0.41 13.91
N PHE A 153 -11.33 1.46 14.19
CA PHE A 153 -11.27 2.64 13.33
C PHE A 153 -10.65 2.31 11.97
N CYS A 154 -9.51 1.61 11.92
CA CYS A 154 -8.85 1.31 10.64
C CYS A 154 -9.66 0.34 9.76
N TRP A 155 -10.23 -0.72 10.34
CA TRP A 155 -11.07 -1.65 9.55
C TRP A 155 -12.46 -1.09 9.26
N GLY A 156 -13.03 -0.29 10.17
CA GLY A 156 -14.31 0.37 9.98
C GLY A 156 -14.22 1.51 8.97
N VAL A 157 -13.47 2.56 9.31
CA VAL A 157 -13.36 3.79 8.50
C VAL A 157 -12.46 3.58 7.27
N GLY A 158 -11.28 2.99 7.44
CA GLY A 158 -10.33 2.77 6.35
C GLY A 158 -10.59 1.51 5.51
N GLY A 159 -11.67 0.77 5.78
CA GLY A 159 -12.00 -0.48 5.10
C GLY A 159 -13.49 -0.61 4.75
N VAL A 160 -14.33 -0.94 5.72
CA VAL A 160 -15.77 -1.21 5.49
C VAL A 160 -16.52 0.00 4.94
N LEU A 161 -16.33 1.18 5.52
CA LEU A 161 -17.00 2.39 5.06
C LEU A 161 -16.54 2.81 3.65
N VAL A 162 -15.30 2.53 3.29
CA VAL A 162 -14.77 2.73 1.93
C VAL A 162 -15.50 1.84 0.92
N ILE A 163 -15.68 0.55 1.23
CA ILE A 163 -16.46 -0.36 0.37
C ILE A 163 -17.90 0.13 0.23
N ILE A 164 -18.52 0.56 1.33
CA ILE A 164 -19.89 1.09 1.29
C ILE A 164 -19.97 2.33 0.39
N ALA A 165 -19.01 3.25 0.52
CA ALA A 165 -18.95 4.43 -0.32
C ALA A 165 -18.85 4.05 -1.81
N GLU A 166 -17.94 3.14 -2.15
CA GLU A 166 -17.76 2.65 -3.52
C GLU A 166 -19.05 1.99 -4.08
N LEU A 167 -19.75 1.20 -3.27
CA LEU A 167 -21.03 0.61 -3.66
C LEU A 167 -22.14 1.65 -3.87
N LEU A 168 -22.17 2.71 -3.05
CA LEU A 168 -23.17 3.78 -3.14
C LEU A 168 -22.96 4.65 -4.38
N HIS A 169 -21.74 4.76 -4.89
CA HIS A 169 -21.47 5.51 -6.12
C HIS A 169 -21.92 4.77 -7.40
N GLY A 170 -22.40 3.53 -7.31
CA GLY A 170 -23.15 2.85 -8.39
C GLY A 170 -22.32 2.41 -9.60
N THR A 171 -21.11 2.97 -9.77
CA THR A 171 -20.09 2.52 -10.72
C THR A 171 -18.77 2.45 -9.97
N SER A 172 -18.26 1.24 -9.77
CA SER A 172 -16.85 1.15 -9.37
C SER A 172 -16.01 1.65 -10.54
N PHE A 173 -14.93 2.39 -10.28
CA PHE A 173 -13.89 2.65 -11.30
C PHE A 173 -13.44 1.33 -11.96
N LEU A 174 -13.45 0.24 -11.18
CA LEU A 174 -13.17 -1.12 -11.64
C LEU A 174 -14.19 -1.61 -12.70
N GLN A 175 -15.46 -1.22 -12.64
CA GLN A 175 -16.45 -1.50 -13.69
C GLN A 175 -16.29 -0.57 -14.89
N GLU A 176 -16.01 0.72 -14.67
CA GLU A 176 -15.76 1.70 -15.74
C GLU A 176 -14.54 1.35 -16.58
N LYS A 177 -13.50 0.76 -15.96
CA LYS A 177 -12.32 0.21 -16.65
C LYS A 177 -12.48 -1.26 -17.07
N HIS A 178 -13.69 -1.81 -17.04
CA HIS A 178 -14.03 -3.18 -17.43
C HIS A 178 -13.24 -4.29 -16.70
N ILE A 179 -12.73 -4.02 -15.50
CA ILE A 179 -12.04 -4.98 -14.63
C ILE A 179 -13.07 -5.90 -13.94
N LEU A 180 -14.24 -5.35 -13.58
CA LEU A 180 -15.40 -6.09 -13.08
C LEU A 180 -16.56 -6.00 -14.08
N PRO A 181 -17.34 -7.09 -14.29
CA PRO A 181 -18.58 -7.00 -15.05
C PRO A 181 -19.52 -5.95 -14.43
N ASN A 182 -20.30 -5.27 -15.26
CA ASN A 182 -21.33 -4.33 -14.83
C ASN A 182 -22.36 -5.07 -13.97
N LEU A 183 -22.15 -5.08 -12.65
CA LEU A 183 -22.86 -5.97 -11.77
C LEU A 183 -24.20 -5.38 -11.33
N ILE A 184 -24.36 -4.05 -11.29
CA ILE A 184 -25.63 -3.30 -11.18
C ILE A 184 -25.33 -1.84 -11.55
N THR A 185 -26.04 -1.24 -12.50
CA THR A 185 -25.78 0.14 -12.98
C THR A 185 -26.58 1.23 -12.27
N ASP A 186 -27.65 0.88 -11.56
CA ASP A 186 -28.45 1.84 -10.80
C ASP A 186 -29.31 1.07 -9.81
N TRP A 187 -29.09 1.25 -8.51
CA TRP A 187 -29.97 0.65 -7.51
C TRP A 187 -31.35 1.34 -7.49
N GLY A 188 -31.53 2.47 -8.19
CA GLY A 188 -32.78 3.24 -8.18
C GLY A 188 -33.17 3.73 -6.77
N LEU A 189 -32.20 3.76 -5.86
CA LEU A 189 -32.41 4.12 -4.47
C LEU A 189 -32.35 5.64 -4.34
N GLU A 190 -33.51 6.30 -4.31
CA GLU A 190 -33.64 7.74 -4.04
C GLU A 190 -32.89 8.18 -2.76
N GLY A 191 -32.60 7.25 -1.84
CA GLY A 191 -31.86 7.48 -0.60
C GLY A 191 -30.34 7.56 -0.71
N VAL A 192 -29.71 7.27 -1.86
CA VAL A 192 -28.23 7.28 -2.01
C VAL A 192 -27.59 8.61 -1.56
N PRO A 193 -28.08 9.79 -1.98
CA PRO A 193 -27.50 11.07 -1.53
C PRO A 193 -27.57 11.27 -0.01
N MET A 194 -28.64 10.78 0.64
CA MET A 194 -28.77 10.81 2.10
C MET A 194 -27.78 9.86 2.77
N LEU A 195 -27.62 8.65 2.24
CA LEU A 195 -26.66 7.66 2.75
C LEU A 195 -25.21 8.15 2.64
N LEU A 196 -24.84 8.81 1.53
CA LEU A 196 -23.52 9.42 1.36
C LEU A 196 -23.25 10.49 2.43
N ARG A 197 -24.23 11.39 2.69
CA ARG A 197 -24.12 12.40 3.75
C ARG A 197 -24.00 11.79 5.15
N LEU A 198 -24.80 10.77 5.44
CA LEU A 198 -24.73 10.05 6.72
C LEU A 198 -23.37 9.34 6.89
N GLY A 199 -22.84 8.74 5.83
CA GLY A 199 -21.50 8.16 5.79
C GLY A 199 -20.43 9.19 6.13
N THR A 200 -20.47 10.38 5.51
CA THR A 200 -19.57 11.49 5.84
C THR A 200 -19.67 11.92 7.30
N CYS A 201 -20.89 12.10 7.83
CA CYS A 201 -21.08 12.45 9.24
C CYS A 201 -20.50 11.38 10.19
N LEU A 202 -20.68 10.09 9.85
CA LEU A 202 -20.14 8.98 10.62
C LEU A 202 -18.60 8.97 10.61
N VAL A 203 -17.97 9.20 9.45
CA VAL A 203 -16.51 9.30 9.33
C VAL A 203 -15.98 10.48 10.14
N VAL A 204 -16.59 11.65 10.02
CA VAL A 204 -16.19 12.87 10.76
C VAL A 204 -16.32 12.65 12.26
N GLY A 205 -17.48 12.15 12.72
CA GLY A 205 -17.71 11.86 14.14
C GLY A 205 -16.73 10.83 14.71
N SER A 206 -16.48 9.74 13.97
CA SER A 206 -15.50 8.72 14.36
C SER A 206 -14.08 9.27 14.42
N THR A 207 -13.70 10.13 13.47
CA THR A 207 -12.37 10.76 13.42
C THR A 207 -12.18 11.72 14.60
N ILE A 208 -13.17 12.58 14.89
CA ILE A 208 -13.13 13.48 16.05
C ILE A 208 -13.01 12.69 17.35
N PHE A 209 -13.77 11.61 17.49
CA PHE A 209 -13.69 10.72 18.66
C PHE A 209 -12.29 10.13 18.82
N MET A 210 -11.69 9.62 17.73
CA MET A 210 -10.34 9.07 17.76
C MET A 210 -9.27 10.12 18.07
N VAL A 211 -9.38 11.32 17.49
CA VAL A 211 -8.47 12.44 17.77
C VAL A 211 -8.58 12.85 19.24
N ARG A 212 -9.79 13.00 19.78
CA ARG A 212 -10.01 13.29 21.20
C ARG A 212 -9.34 12.24 22.09
N ASN A 213 -9.50 10.95 21.78
CA ASN A 213 -8.88 9.89 22.56
C ASN A 213 -7.34 9.94 22.47
N ALA A 214 -6.80 10.23 21.29
CA ALA A 214 -5.36 10.40 21.10
C ALA A 214 -4.78 11.57 21.91
N TRP A 215 -5.53 12.67 22.06
CA TRP A 215 -5.18 13.78 22.96
C TRP A 215 -5.20 13.34 24.43
N LEU A 216 -6.27 12.68 24.88
CA LEU A 216 -6.41 12.22 26.27
C LEU A 216 -5.36 11.17 26.68
N GLN A 217 -4.87 10.39 25.71
CA GLN A 217 -3.86 9.35 25.92
C GLN A 217 -2.42 9.84 25.71
N ASP A 218 -2.24 11.14 25.46
CA ASP A 218 -0.95 11.74 25.08
C ASP A 218 -0.22 10.90 24.03
N SER A 219 -0.80 10.79 22.83
CA SER A 219 -0.28 9.92 21.78
C SER A 219 0.58 10.63 20.72
N GLY A 220 0.80 11.92 20.90
CA GLY A 220 1.66 12.73 20.03
C GLY A 220 1.00 13.22 18.74
N LEU A 221 1.53 14.32 18.22
CA LEU A 221 1.09 14.96 16.98
C LEU A 221 1.13 14.04 15.74
N PRO A 222 2.17 13.21 15.51
CA PRO A 222 2.22 12.35 14.32
C PRO A 222 1.02 11.41 14.24
N ARG A 223 0.65 10.76 15.35
CA ARG A 223 -0.51 9.86 15.38
C ARG A 223 -1.81 10.61 15.09
N ILE A 224 -2.00 11.80 15.67
CA ILE A 224 -3.19 12.64 15.44
C ILE A 224 -3.31 13.02 13.97
N LEU A 225 -2.21 13.47 13.34
CA LEU A 225 -2.19 13.80 11.91
C LEU A 225 -2.50 12.58 11.04
N TYR A 226 -2.03 11.39 11.44
CA TYR A 226 -2.35 10.16 10.69
C TYR A 226 -3.84 9.81 10.79
N LEU A 227 -4.45 9.93 11.98
CA LEU A 227 -5.89 9.72 12.17
C LEU A 227 -6.71 10.69 11.30
N LEU A 228 -6.32 11.97 11.28
CA LEU A 228 -6.94 12.97 10.41
C LEU A 228 -6.80 12.61 8.94
N GLY A 229 -5.62 12.14 8.51
CA GLY A 229 -5.41 11.67 7.14
C GLY A 229 -6.34 10.54 6.74
N ILE A 230 -6.50 9.51 7.58
CA ILE A 230 -7.47 8.42 7.35
C ILE A 230 -8.90 8.97 7.23
N GLY A 231 -9.30 9.83 8.16
CA GLY A 231 -10.62 10.45 8.16
C GLY A 231 -10.89 11.28 6.90
N MET A 232 -9.92 12.09 6.46
CA MET A 232 -10.02 12.89 5.24
C MET A 232 -10.20 12.02 3.99
N MET A 233 -9.42 10.95 3.85
CA MET A 233 -9.56 10.03 2.71
C MET A 233 -10.92 9.33 2.70
N ALA A 234 -11.41 8.91 3.86
CA ALA A 234 -12.72 8.29 3.97
C ALA A 234 -13.85 9.29 3.69
N VAL A 235 -13.72 10.57 4.08
CA VAL A 235 -14.68 11.62 3.69
C VAL A 235 -14.69 11.79 2.18
N VAL A 236 -13.53 11.84 1.54
CA VAL A 236 -13.40 11.91 0.08
C VAL A 236 -14.14 10.75 -0.60
N ALA A 237 -14.06 9.53 -0.05
CA ALA A 237 -14.77 8.37 -0.59
C ALA A 237 -16.28 8.58 -0.72
N PHE A 238 -16.90 9.33 0.20
CA PHE A 238 -18.35 9.59 0.23
C PHE A 238 -18.78 10.87 -0.50
N GLN A 239 -17.82 11.71 -0.92
CA GLN A 239 -18.11 13.07 -1.39
C GLN A 239 -17.61 13.35 -2.81
N LEU A 240 -16.57 12.65 -3.25
CA LEU A 240 -15.93 12.86 -4.55
C LEU A 240 -16.17 11.67 -5.49
N ASP A 241 -15.82 11.84 -6.75
CA ASP A 241 -15.93 10.79 -7.75
C ASP A 241 -15.07 9.55 -7.39
N PRO A 242 -15.51 8.32 -7.74
CA PRO A 242 -14.79 7.09 -7.42
C PRO A 242 -13.32 7.09 -7.85
N PHE A 243 -13.01 7.69 -9.01
CA PHE A 243 -11.64 7.82 -9.49
C PHE A 243 -10.76 8.65 -8.54
N GLN A 244 -11.27 9.78 -8.04
CA GLN A 244 -10.52 10.66 -7.15
C GLN A 244 -10.24 9.98 -5.81
N PHE A 245 -11.23 9.24 -5.29
CA PHE A 245 -11.05 8.41 -4.13
C PHE A 245 -10.02 7.30 -4.36
N LEU A 246 -10.14 6.54 -5.46
CA LEU A 246 -9.20 5.47 -5.80
C LEU A 246 -7.76 6.00 -5.90
N LEU A 247 -7.57 7.12 -6.60
CA LEU A 247 -6.29 7.81 -6.70
C LEU A 247 -5.76 8.11 -5.31
N LEU A 248 -6.54 8.81 -4.47
CA LEU A 248 -6.11 9.19 -3.13
C LEU A 248 -5.74 7.97 -2.27
N TRP A 249 -6.61 6.97 -2.27
CA TRP A 249 -6.49 5.76 -1.45
C TRP A 249 -5.27 4.95 -1.85
N THR A 250 -5.11 4.66 -3.15
CA THR A 250 -3.99 3.88 -3.67
C THR A 250 -2.66 4.63 -3.55
N LEU A 251 -2.61 5.92 -3.89
CA LEU A 251 -1.38 6.71 -3.78
C LEU A 251 -0.91 6.86 -2.34
N GLN A 252 -1.83 7.13 -1.39
CA GLN A 252 -1.45 7.19 0.01
C GLN A 252 -0.81 5.87 0.45
N HIS A 253 -1.43 4.76 0.07
CA HIS A 253 -0.96 3.43 0.42
C HIS A 253 0.44 3.15 -0.14
N TRP A 254 0.65 3.43 -1.44
CA TRP A 254 1.93 3.21 -2.11
C TRP A 254 3.04 4.08 -1.52
N LEU A 255 2.77 5.37 -1.32
CA LEU A 255 3.74 6.31 -0.74
C LEU A 255 4.13 5.93 0.69
N ALA A 256 3.17 5.54 1.53
CA ALA A 256 3.45 5.14 2.89
C ALA A 256 4.34 3.88 2.95
N ALA A 257 4.02 2.86 2.15
CA ALA A 257 4.79 1.63 2.08
C ALA A 257 6.21 1.86 1.55
N ILE A 258 6.35 2.58 0.43
CA ILE A 258 7.66 2.88 -0.17
C ILE A 258 8.49 3.78 0.75
N GLY A 259 7.90 4.82 1.35
CA GLY A 259 8.60 5.70 2.27
C GLY A 259 9.12 4.97 3.50
N LEU A 260 8.39 3.95 3.98
CA LEU A 260 8.82 3.10 5.08
C LEU A 260 9.94 2.15 4.65
N ALA A 261 9.79 1.48 3.50
CA ALA A 261 10.77 0.54 2.98
C ALA A 261 12.08 1.23 2.56
N ALA A 262 12.01 2.43 1.96
CA ALA A 262 13.18 3.24 1.64
C ALA A 262 13.94 3.66 2.90
N HIS A 263 13.23 4.07 3.96
CA HIS A 263 13.84 4.38 5.25
C HIS A 263 14.54 3.15 5.85
N MET A 264 13.82 2.04 5.97
CA MET A 264 14.34 0.79 6.54
C MET A 264 15.50 0.21 5.71
N GLY A 265 15.37 0.19 4.40
CA GLY A 265 16.42 -0.26 3.48
C GLY A 265 17.65 0.62 3.54
N GLY A 266 17.47 1.95 3.52
CA GLY A 266 18.56 2.90 3.62
C GLY A 266 19.37 2.76 4.91
N ASN A 267 18.70 2.36 6.00
CA ASN A 267 19.35 2.06 7.29
C ASN A 267 20.19 0.77 7.27
N ASP A 268 19.90 -0.18 6.38
CA ASP A 268 20.72 -1.40 6.20
C ASP A 268 21.99 -1.15 5.36
N VAL A 269 22.02 -0.08 4.56
CA VAL A 269 23.16 0.28 3.72
C VAL A 269 24.33 0.74 4.59
N LYS A 270 25.27 -0.15 4.92
CA LYS A 270 26.53 0.22 5.59
C LYS A 270 27.51 0.87 4.60
N PRO A 271 28.30 1.89 5.02
CA PRO A 271 29.52 2.25 4.31
C PRO A 271 30.48 1.06 4.34
N GLY A 272 31.16 0.79 3.22
CA GLY A 272 32.06 -0.36 3.09
C GLY A 272 33.08 -0.46 4.23
N GLU A 273 33.31 -1.67 4.72
CA GLU A 273 34.29 -2.04 5.75
C GLU A 273 35.77 -1.88 5.31
N LYS A 274 36.06 -0.98 4.38
CA LYS A 274 37.42 -0.63 3.95
C LYS A 274 37.68 0.85 4.12
N GLN A 275 37.82 1.31 5.35
CA GLN A 275 38.71 2.44 5.71
C GLN A 275 38.84 2.51 7.24
N LYS A 276 39.69 1.61 7.77
CA LYS A 276 40.46 1.97 8.97
C LYS A 276 41.33 3.17 8.57
N SER A 277 41.29 4.21 9.40
CA SER A 277 41.98 5.50 9.25
C SER A 277 41.63 6.30 8.00
N VAL A 278 40.79 7.33 8.14
CA VAL A 278 41.08 8.73 7.77
C VAL A 278 40.03 9.61 8.47
N SER A 279 40.46 10.81 8.84
CA SER A 279 39.88 11.71 9.83
C SER A 279 38.42 12.16 9.58
N LEU A 280 37.80 12.54 10.69
CA LEU A 280 36.50 13.22 10.81
C LEU A 280 36.33 14.36 9.80
N LYS A 281 35.51 14.15 8.76
CA LYS A 281 34.81 15.23 8.05
C LYS A 281 33.51 14.73 7.42
N LYS A 282 32.39 15.35 7.84
CA LYS A 282 31.00 15.27 7.34
C LYS A 282 30.42 13.85 7.12
N SER A 283 29.93 13.21 8.19
CA SER A 283 29.17 11.94 8.09
C SER A 283 27.66 12.11 7.86
N SER A 284 27.09 13.33 7.92
CA SER A 284 25.63 13.50 7.79
C SER A 284 25.11 13.41 6.35
N GLU A 285 25.85 13.92 5.36
CA GLU A 285 25.45 13.87 3.94
C GLU A 285 25.32 12.42 3.46
N LYS A 286 26.26 11.54 3.81
CA LYS A 286 26.24 10.12 3.42
C LYS A 286 25.09 9.33 4.05
N THR A 287 24.55 9.74 5.18
CA THR A 287 23.40 9.07 5.84
C THR A 287 22.08 9.52 5.21
N PHE A 288 21.97 10.77 4.77
CA PHE A 288 20.77 11.28 4.10
C PHE A 288 20.48 10.58 2.78
N TRP A 289 21.51 10.27 1.98
CA TRP A 289 21.37 9.69 0.63
C TRP A 289 20.93 8.22 0.61
N LYS A 290 21.13 7.45 1.68
CA LYS A 290 20.89 5.99 1.63
C LYS A 290 19.43 5.62 1.36
N PRO A 291 18.43 6.23 2.01
CA PRO A 291 17.03 5.96 1.68
C PRO A 291 16.66 6.36 0.25
N TRP A 292 17.29 7.41 -0.29
CA TRP A 292 17.07 7.83 -1.68
C TRP A 292 17.62 6.83 -2.69
N LEU A 293 18.76 6.18 -2.40
CA LEU A 293 19.27 5.11 -3.27
C LEU A 293 18.30 3.93 -3.36
N VAL A 294 17.71 3.53 -2.23
CA VAL A 294 16.70 2.47 -2.20
C VAL A 294 15.44 2.91 -2.94
N LEU A 295 14.99 4.15 -2.72
CA LEU A 295 13.83 4.71 -3.41
C LEU A 295 14.03 4.73 -4.93
N ILE A 296 15.16 5.26 -5.42
CA ILE A 296 15.47 5.32 -6.84
C ILE A 296 15.50 3.90 -7.43
N PHE A 297 16.14 2.95 -6.75
CA PHE A 297 16.15 1.56 -7.18
C PHE A 297 14.74 0.98 -7.32
N LEU A 298 13.86 1.18 -6.33
CA LEU A 298 12.48 0.70 -6.36
C LEU A 298 11.66 1.39 -7.45
N CYS A 299 11.80 2.72 -7.64
CA CYS A 299 11.09 3.45 -8.69
C CYS A 299 11.54 3.02 -10.09
N VAL A 300 12.84 2.86 -10.32
CA VAL A 300 13.37 2.38 -11.62
C VAL A 300 12.85 0.97 -11.90
N PHE A 301 12.90 0.08 -10.89
CA PHE A 301 12.30 -1.25 -11.01
C PHE A 301 10.81 -1.15 -11.34
N SER A 302 10.08 -0.24 -10.72
CA SER A 302 8.66 -0.05 -10.97
C SER A 302 8.37 0.35 -12.41
N VAL A 303 9.08 1.35 -12.94
CA VAL A 303 8.91 1.82 -14.33
C VAL A 303 9.16 0.69 -15.32
N ILE A 304 10.23 -0.08 -15.12
CA ILE A 304 10.59 -1.21 -16.00
C ILE A 304 9.54 -2.32 -15.95
N MET A 305 9.02 -2.61 -14.76
CA MET A 305 8.14 -3.77 -14.55
C MET A 305 6.66 -3.46 -14.78
N THR A 306 6.24 -2.19 -14.76
CA THR A 306 4.82 -1.81 -14.91
C THR A 306 4.17 -2.43 -16.15
N PRO A 307 4.76 -2.41 -17.37
CA PRO A 307 4.12 -3.02 -18.55
C PRO A 307 3.79 -4.51 -18.38
N PHE A 308 4.63 -5.25 -17.65
CA PHE A 308 4.44 -6.69 -17.45
C PHE A 308 3.37 -7.01 -16.41
N PHE A 309 3.15 -6.11 -15.44
CA PHE A 309 2.17 -6.27 -14.37
C PHE A 309 0.83 -5.58 -14.67
N GLU A 310 0.80 -4.57 -15.51
CA GLU A 310 -0.44 -3.88 -15.89
C GLU A 310 -1.39 -4.76 -16.72
N ILE A 311 -0.87 -5.84 -17.32
CA ILE A 311 -1.65 -6.83 -18.08
C ILE A 311 -2.78 -7.44 -17.22
N GLU A 312 -2.52 -7.70 -15.93
CA GLU A 312 -3.55 -8.27 -15.04
C GLU A 312 -4.55 -7.24 -14.54
N ALA A 313 -4.11 -5.99 -14.38
CA ALA A 313 -4.84 -5.02 -13.57
C ALA A 313 -5.88 -4.22 -14.35
N VAL A 314 -5.68 -4.05 -15.66
CA VAL A 314 -6.54 -3.19 -16.49
C VAL A 314 -6.79 -3.86 -17.83
N SER A 315 -8.01 -3.73 -18.37
CA SER A 315 -8.37 -4.25 -19.67
C SER A 315 -7.60 -3.56 -20.81
N ALA A 316 -7.52 -4.22 -21.96
CA ALA A 316 -6.98 -3.59 -23.17
C ALA A 316 -7.73 -2.29 -23.51
N GLY A 317 -6.98 -1.27 -23.95
CA GLY A 317 -7.48 0.08 -24.24
C GLY A 317 -7.50 1.02 -23.03
N GLY A 318 -7.35 0.51 -21.80
CA GLY A 318 -7.38 1.29 -20.56
C GLY A 318 -6.00 1.51 -19.91
N ARG A 319 -4.94 0.86 -20.42
CA ARG A 319 -3.62 0.78 -19.76
C ARG A 319 -2.78 2.02 -20.03
N TYR A 320 -2.08 2.51 -19.01
CA TYR A 320 -1.10 3.58 -19.19
C TYR A 320 0.11 3.11 -20.01
N SER A 321 0.54 1.86 -19.86
CA SER A 321 1.65 1.30 -20.65
C SER A 321 1.33 1.19 -22.13
N GLU A 322 0.05 1.09 -22.53
CA GLU A 322 -0.34 1.11 -23.96
C GLU A 322 -0.11 2.48 -24.58
N GLN A 323 -0.25 3.56 -23.79
CA GLN A 323 0.00 4.92 -24.24
C GLN A 323 1.50 5.21 -24.40
N VAL A 324 2.34 4.58 -23.57
CA VAL A 324 3.80 4.82 -23.54
C VAL A 324 4.57 3.84 -24.43
N TRP A 325 4.18 2.56 -24.42
CA TRP A 325 4.84 1.46 -25.14
C TRP A 325 3.83 0.56 -25.89
N PRO A 326 3.10 1.09 -26.89
CA PRO A 326 2.01 0.38 -27.57
C PRO A 326 2.45 -0.96 -28.16
N ALA A 327 3.58 -1.00 -28.89
CA ALA A 327 4.08 -2.23 -29.52
C ALA A 327 4.48 -3.32 -28.51
N LEU A 328 5.01 -2.92 -27.34
CA LEU A 328 5.33 -3.88 -26.27
C LEU A 328 4.04 -4.46 -25.70
N MET A 329 3.03 -3.63 -25.48
CA MET A 329 1.76 -4.06 -24.92
C MET A 329 0.97 -4.95 -25.88
N GLU A 330 0.96 -4.64 -27.17
CA GLU A 330 0.39 -5.51 -28.22
C GLU A 330 1.08 -6.89 -28.20
N TRP A 331 2.41 -6.91 -28.23
CA TRP A 331 3.17 -8.15 -28.16
C TRP A 331 2.87 -8.96 -26.89
N LEU A 332 2.79 -8.32 -25.73
CA LEU A 332 2.49 -8.98 -24.45
C LEU A 332 1.08 -9.59 -24.42
N GLN A 333 0.11 -8.96 -25.09
CA GLN A 333 -1.28 -9.39 -25.14
C GLN A 333 -1.49 -10.58 -26.06
N ASP A 334 -0.85 -10.55 -27.23
CA ASP A 334 -0.98 -11.60 -28.24
C ASP A 334 -0.01 -12.78 -28.01
N SER A 335 0.85 -12.66 -26.99
CA SER A 335 1.81 -13.69 -26.61
C SER A 335 1.16 -14.92 -25.99
N GLU A 336 1.68 -16.10 -26.33
CA GLU A 336 1.34 -17.37 -25.66
C GLU A 336 1.61 -17.33 -24.15
N TRP A 337 2.44 -16.37 -23.69
CA TRP A 337 2.75 -16.15 -22.28
C TRP A 337 1.68 -15.36 -21.53
N TYR A 338 0.62 -14.85 -22.19
CA TYR A 338 -0.37 -13.97 -21.57
C TYR A 338 -0.92 -14.54 -20.25
N THR A 339 -1.45 -15.77 -20.25
CA THR A 339 -2.01 -16.38 -19.03
C THR A 339 -0.96 -16.57 -17.93
N PHE A 340 0.28 -16.88 -18.31
CA PHE A 340 1.38 -16.98 -17.36
C PHE A 340 1.69 -15.62 -16.73
N LEU A 341 1.80 -14.56 -17.54
CA LEU A 341 2.07 -13.19 -17.08
C LEU A 341 0.96 -12.68 -16.17
N VAL A 342 -0.31 -12.89 -16.53
CA VAL A 342 -1.46 -12.60 -15.66
C VAL A 342 -1.34 -13.36 -14.34
N GLY A 343 -1.00 -14.64 -14.39
CA GLY A 343 -0.80 -15.46 -13.19
C GLY A 343 0.32 -14.97 -12.29
N ILE A 344 1.45 -14.54 -12.85
CA ILE A 344 2.55 -13.92 -12.09
C ILE A 344 2.09 -12.58 -11.50
N GLY A 345 1.33 -11.79 -12.25
CA GLY A 345 0.78 -10.53 -11.79
C GLY A 345 -0.16 -10.71 -10.58
N LEU A 346 -1.16 -11.57 -10.69
CA LEU A 346 -2.08 -11.88 -9.59
C LEU A 346 -1.36 -12.48 -8.40
N ALA A 347 -0.44 -13.43 -8.63
CA ALA A 347 0.36 -14.01 -7.56
C ALA A 347 1.18 -12.94 -6.83
N SER A 348 1.72 -11.95 -7.54
CA SER A 348 2.49 -10.86 -6.93
C SER A 348 1.66 -9.99 -5.97
N GLY A 349 0.36 -9.82 -6.22
CA GLY A 349 -0.58 -9.15 -5.30
C GLY A 349 -0.72 -9.91 -3.98
N PHE A 350 -1.08 -11.21 -4.05
CA PHE A 350 -1.16 -12.06 -2.86
C PHE A 350 0.16 -12.18 -2.09
N LEU A 351 1.26 -12.30 -2.84
CA LEU A 351 2.60 -12.33 -2.30
C LEU A 351 2.95 -11.05 -1.56
N HIS A 352 2.61 -9.88 -2.12
CA HIS A 352 2.80 -8.59 -1.46
C HIS A 352 2.09 -8.56 -0.11
N TYR A 353 0.81 -8.93 -0.06
CA TYR A 353 0.06 -8.94 1.19
C TYR A 353 0.63 -9.91 2.23
N TRP A 354 1.10 -11.08 1.79
CA TRP A 354 1.77 -12.04 2.65
C TRP A 354 3.10 -11.50 3.19
N MET A 355 3.91 -10.90 2.32
CA MET A 355 5.23 -10.41 2.67
C MET A 355 5.19 -9.23 3.62
N ASP A 356 4.23 -8.32 3.46
CA ASP A 356 3.99 -7.24 4.42
C ASP A 356 3.72 -7.82 5.81
N ARG A 357 2.85 -8.83 5.89
CA ARG A 357 2.58 -9.53 7.15
C ARG A 357 3.75 -10.34 7.69
N ALA A 358 4.72 -10.70 6.85
CA ALA A 358 5.92 -11.42 7.27
C ALA A 358 7.00 -10.47 7.79
N VAL A 359 7.18 -9.32 7.14
CA VAL A 359 8.17 -8.30 7.46
C VAL A 359 7.72 -7.44 8.65
N TYR A 360 6.46 -7.04 8.70
CA TYR A 360 5.94 -6.16 9.76
C TYR A 360 5.29 -6.91 10.93
N ARG A 361 5.65 -8.20 11.13
CA ARG A 361 5.12 -9.03 12.22
C ARG A 361 5.75 -8.71 13.57
N PHE A 362 5.47 -7.53 14.12
CA PHE A 362 6.06 -7.10 15.39
C PHE A 362 5.68 -7.94 16.61
N SER A 363 4.67 -8.81 16.52
CA SER A 363 4.37 -9.78 17.59
C SER A 363 5.45 -10.85 17.73
N ASP A 364 6.12 -11.23 16.64
CA ASP A 364 7.22 -12.20 16.65
C ASP A 364 8.53 -11.54 17.09
N ALA A 365 9.22 -12.16 18.04
CA ALA A 365 10.42 -11.57 18.64
C ALA A 365 11.58 -11.42 17.63
N GLN A 366 11.76 -12.39 16.73
CA GLN A 366 12.83 -12.34 15.73
C GLN A 366 12.51 -11.30 14.65
N THR A 367 11.28 -11.31 14.11
CA THR A 367 10.84 -10.30 13.14
C THR A 367 10.94 -8.90 13.74
N ARG A 368 10.44 -8.69 14.97
CA ARG A 368 10.53 -7.41 15.68
C ARG A 368 11.97 -6.94 15.83
N LYS A 369 12.90 -7.83 16.19
CA LYS A 369 14.33 -7.51 16.30
C LYS A 369 14.91 -7.02 14.97
N SER A 370 14.68 -7.75 13.88
CA SER A 370 15.13 -7.35 12.53
C SER A 370 14.50 -6.04 12.08
N ALA A 371 13.20 -5.86 12.28
CA ALA A 371 12.49 -4.64 11.90
C ALA A 371 12.92 -3.42 12.73
N GLN A 372 13.11 -3.56 14.04
CA GLN A 372 13.59 -2.48 14.91
C GLN A 372 15.00 -2.03 14.55
N GLN A 373 15.88 -2.97 14.16
CA GLN A 373 17.20 -2.62 13.64
C GLN A 373 17.08 -1.70 12.44
N LEU A 374 16.20 -1.99 11.48
CA LEU A 374 16.04 -1.15 10.29
C LEU A 374 15.26 0.13 10.55
N LEU A 375 14.30 0.14 11.48
CA LEU A 375 13.47 1.31 11.77
C LEU A 375 14.20 2.36 12.60
N PHE A 376 15.02 1.90 13.56
CA PHE A 376 15.57 2.74 14.62
C PHE A 376 17.09 2.74 14.69
N SER A 377 17.81 2.13 13.74
CA SER A 377 19.25 2.38 13.62
C SER A 377 19.46 3.82 13.16
N SER A 378 19.80 4.70 14.09
CA SER A 378 20.35 6.01 13.81
C SER A 378 21.78 6.12 14.33
#